data_AF-A0A0F8YFB8-F1
#
_entry.id   AF-A0A0F8YFB8-F1
#
_cell.length_a   1.000
_cell.length_b   1.000
_cell.length_c   1.000
_cell.angle_alpha   90.00
_cell.angle_beta   90.00
_cell.angle_gamma   90.00
#
_symmetry.space_group_name_H-M   'P 1'
#
loop_
_entity.id
_entity.type
_entity.pdbx_description
1 polymer ?
#
loop_
_entity_poly.entity_id
_entity_poly.type
_entity_poly.pdbx_seq_one_letter_code
_entity_poly.pdbx_strand_id
1 'polypeptide(L)'
;YGVEILRVEIQRIEPPKDVQNSMNEVVKAEQEKIAALDLATATETKADGIKRAAIKEAEGIARGKIIVAEAEAKRIQLVNQAAHKYFIGNAQKLRQLDVTEVSLKDNSKVILTEKGIKPTLLIGELPISK
;
A
#
# COMPACT_ATOMS: atom_id res chain seq x y z
N TYR A 1 41.94 78.51 -23.15
CA TYR A 1 41.60 77.09 -22.95
C TYR A 1 40.43 77.02 -21.98
N GLY A 2 39.22 76.72 -22.47
CA GLY A 2 37.99 76.80 -21.66
C GLY A 2 36.83 76.10 -22.33
N VAL A 3 36.85 74.78 -22.39
CA VAL A 3 35.72 73.94 -22.82
C VAL A 3 35.40 73.01 -21.65
N GLU A 4 34.23 73.15 -21.05
CA GLU A 4 33.68 72.21 -20.06
C GLU A 4 32.80 71.18 -20.77
N ILE A 5 33.07 69.90 -20.51
CA ILE A 5 32.33 68.78 -21.07
C ILE A 5 31.15 68.47 -20.14
N LEU A 6 29.93 68.69 -20.61
CA LEU A 6 28.70 68.50 -19.82
C LEU A 6 28.21 67.04 -19.81
N ARG A 7 28.38 66.30 -20.92
CA ARG A 7 27.96 64.90 -21.05
C ARG A 7 28.65 64.22 -22.22
N VAL A 8 29.03 62.96 -22.02
CA VAL A 8 29.49 62.06 -23.09
C VAL A 8 28.46 60.96 -23.23
N GLU A 9 27.90 60.80 -24.42
CA GLU A 9 27.04 59.68 -24.78
C GLU A 9 27.77 58.82 -25.81
N ILE A 10 27.66 57.50 -25.65
CA ILE A 10 28.25 56.54 -26.57
C ILE A 10 27.43 56.54 -27.86
N GLN A 11 28.06 56.89 -28.98
CA GLN A 11 27.49 56.66 -30.30
C GLN A 11 27.46 55.16 -30.62
N ARG A 12 26.49 54.76 -31.43
CA ARG A 12 26.29 53.38 -31.83
C ARG A 12 27.51 52.87 -32.59
N ILE A 13 28.22 51.90 -32.03
CA ILE A 13 29.35 51.21 -32.66
C ILE A 13 28.82 49.88 -33.17
N GLU A 14 28.80 49.70 -34.50
CA GLU A 14 28.49 48.42 -35.12
C GLU A 14 29.80 47.65 -35.34
N PRO A 15 30.01 46.51 -34.66
CA PRO A 15 31.20 45.70 -34.88
C PRO A 15 31.20 45.13 -36.32
N PRO A 16 32.37 44.88 -36.92
CA PRO A 16 32.46 44.34 -38.28
C PRO A 16 31.78 42.96 -38.40
N LYS A 17 31.25 42.64 -39.59
CA LYS A 17 30.43 41.44 -39.85
C LYS A 17 31.09 40.13 -39.41
N ASP A 18 32.40 40.00 -39.59
CA ASP A 18 33.14 38.79 -39.22
C ASP A 18 33.11 38.53 -37.70
N VAL A 19 33.21 39.60 -36.90
CA VAL A 19 33.14 39.50 -35.43
C VAL A 19 31.73 39.17 -34.98
N GLN A 20 30.72 39.76 -35.62
CA GLN A 20 29.31 39.43 -35.33
C GLN A 20 28.99 37.96 -35.63
N ASN A 21 29.49 37.42 -36.73
CA ASN A 21 29.28 36.03 -37.10
C ASN A 21 29.93 35.06 -36.09
N SER A 22 31.20 35.27 -35.76
CA SER A 22 31.90 34.47 -34.75
C SER A 22 31.23 34.57 -33.37
N MET A 23 30.74 35.75 -33.01
CA MET A 23 30.03 35.95 -31.75
C MET A 23 28.68 35.21 -31.73
N ASN A 24 27.94 35.21 -32.83
CA ASN A 24 26.69 34.45 -32.96
C ASN A 24 26.93 32.93 -32.88
N GLU A 25 28.00 32.42 -33.47
CA GLU A 25 28.37 31.00 -33.36
C GLU A 25 28.73 30.60 -31.93
N VAL A 26 29.50 31.42 -31.21
CA VAL A 26 29.84 31.18 -29.80
C VAL A 26 28.59 31.20 -28.92
N VAL A 27 27.70 32.17 -29.11
CA VAL A 27 26.45 32.25 -28.34
C VAL A 27 25.56 31.04 -28.62
N LYS A 28 25.46 30.61 -29.89
CA LYS A 28 24.69 29.43 -30.26
C LYS A 28 25.26 28.16 -29.62
N ALA A 29 26.58 27.97 -29.65
CA ALA A 29 27.22 26.82 -29.03
C ALA A 29 27.04 26.80 -27.50
N GLU A 30 27.14 27.95 -26.84
CA GLU A 30 26.91 28.03 -25.38
C GLU A 30 25.44 27.77 -25.04
N GLN A 31 24.49 28.28 -25.84
CA GLN A 31 23.06 27.97 -25.67
C GLN A 31 22.77 26.48 -25.85
N GLU A 32 23.34 25.84 -26.88
CA GLU A 32 23.18 24.41 -27.10
C GLU A 32 23.74 23.58 -25.94
N LYS A 33 24.89 23.98 -25.40
CA LYS A 33 25.50 23.35 -24.22
C LYS A 33 24.64 23.51 -22.96
N ILE A 34 24.13 24.71 -22.70
CA ILE A 34 23.24 24.97 -21.56
C ILE A 34 21.95 24.16 -21.72
N ALA A 35 21.34 24.15 -22.92
CA ALA A 35 20.13 23.38 -23.19
C ALA A 35 20.34 21.88 -22.98
N ALA A 36 21.49 21.34 -23.40
CA ALA A 36 21.84 19.93 -23.18
C ALA A 36 22.01 19.60 -21.69
N LEU A 37 22.65 20.50 -20.92
CA LEU A 37 22.81 20.35 -19.48
C LEU A 37 21.46 20.39 -18.76
N ASP A 38 20.62 21.38 -19.07
CA ASP A 38 19.28 21.52 -18.49
C ASP A 38 18.41 20.30 -18.78
N LEU A 39 18.49 19.76 -20.00
CA LEU A 39 17.77 18.54 -20.38
C LEU A 39 18.29 17.34 -19.59
N ALA A 40 19.60 17.18 -19.43
CA ALA A 40 20.18 16.12 -18.61
C ALA A 40 19.69 16.21 -17.14
N THR A 41 19.77 17.39 -16.52
CA THR A 41 19.29 17.60 -15.15
C THR A 41 17.79 17.38 -15.01
N ALA A 42 17.00 17.78 -16.01
CA ALA A 42 15.56 17.52 -16.02
C ALA A 42 15.24 16.03 -16.10
N THR A 43 15.98 15.25 -16.91
CA THR A 43 15.81 13.80 -16.99
C THR A 43 16.20 13.09 -15.71
N GLU A 44 17.30 13.48 -15.08
CA GLU A 44 17.74 12.94 -13.79
C GLU A 44 16.69 13.22 -12.70
N THR A 45 16.25 14.47 -12.60
CA THR A 45 15.23 14.89 -11.62
C THR A 45 13.92 14.12 -11.81
N LYS A 46 13.52 13.89 -13.07
CA LYS A 46 12.32 13.11 -13.38
C LYS A 46 12.47 11.65 -12.97
N ALA A 47 13.61 11.03 -13.25
CA ALA A 47 13.89 9.65 -12.84
C ALA A 47 13.88 9.50 -11.32
N ASP A 48 14.48 10.45 -10.61
CA ASP A 48 14.48 10.51 -9.15
C ASP A 48 13.07 10.70 -8.58
N GLY A 49 12.27 11.55 -9.21
CA GLY A 49 10.87 11.75 -8.88
C GLY A 49 10.06 10.46 -9.00
N ILE A 50 10.21 9.73 -10.12
CA ILE A 50 9.54 8.45 -10.36
C ILE A 50 9.95 7.42 -9.30
N LYS A 51 11.25 7.31 -9.01
CA LYS A 51 11.76 6.37 -7.99
C LYS A 51 11.18 6.68 -6.61
N ARG A 52 11.18 7.94 -6.20
CA ARG A 52 10.61 8.36 -4.91
C ARG A 52 9.10 8.15 -4.85
N ALA A 53 8.38 8.38 -5.94
CA ALA A 53 6.95 8.11 -6.03
C ALA A 53 6.66 6.61 -5.86
N ALA A 54 7.37 5.74 -6.58
CA ALA A 54 7.21 4.29 -6.50
C ALA A 54 7.51 3.75 -5.09
N ILE A 55 8.55 4.27 -4.42
CA ILE A 55 8.87 3.89 -3.03
C ILE A 55 7.71 4.30 -2.09
N LYS A 56 7.22 5.53 -2.19
CA LYS A 56 6.11 6.00 -1.34
C LYS A 56 4.83 5.20 -1.57
N GLU A 57 4.54 4.84 -2.81
CA GLU A 57 3.39 4.00 -3.14
C GLU A 57 3.55 2.60 -2.53
N ALA A 58 4.71 1.96 -2.69
CA ALA A 58 5.00 0.67 -2.09
C ALA A 58 4.93 0.69 -0.55
N GLU A 59 5.47 1.74 0.07
CA GLU A 59 5.37 1.96 1.53
C GLU A 59 3.92 2.14 1.97
N GLY A 60 3.13 2.91 1.21
CA GLY A 60 1.70 3.11 1.47
C GLY A 60 0.92 1.81 1.41
N ILE A 61 1.16 0.98 0.38
CA ILE A 61 0.52 -0.34 0.23
C ILE A 61 0.94 -1.27 1.37
N ALA A 62 2.22 -1.32 1.72
CA ALA A 62 2.72 -2.17 2.81
C ALA A 62 2.11 -1.76 4.16
N ARG A 63 2.10 -0.47 4.48
CA ARG A 63 1.46 0.05 5.71
C ARG A 63 -0.03 -0.22 5.72
N GLY A 64 -0.72 -0.05 4.59
CA GLY A 64 -2.14 -0.37 4.46
C GLY A 64 -2.42 -1.84 4.77
N LYS A 65 -1.64 -2.77 4.23
CA LYS A 65 -1.77 -4.20 4.53
C LYS A 65 -1.55 -4.52 6.01
N ILE A 66 -0.58 -3.88 6.66
CA ILE A 66 -0.32 -4.05 8.09
C ILE A 66 -1.53 -3.58 8.90
N ILE A 67 -2.04 -2.37 8.64
CA ILE A 67 -3.19 -1.81 9.36
C ILE A 67 -4.42 -2.72 9.22
N VAL A 68 -4.67 -3.23 8.00
CA VAL A 68 -5.79 -4.16 7.76
C VAL A 68 -5.60 -5.46 8.54
N ALA A 69 -4.39 -6.03 8.52
CA ALA A 69 -4.09 -7.25 9.28
C ALA A 69 -4.22 -7.05 10.79
N GLU A 70 -3.75 -5.92 11.32
CA GLU A 70 -3.88 -5.56 12.74
C GLU A 70 -5.34 -5.35 13.14
N ALA A 71 -6.13 -4.68 12.30
CA ALA A 71 -7.55 -4.48 12.54
C ALA A 71 -8.30 -5.81 12.59
N GLU A 72 -7.99 -6.72 11.67
CA GLU A 72 -8.59 -8.05 11.62
C GLU A 72 -8.18 -8.92 12.82
N ALA A 73 -6.90 -8.90 13.19
CA ALA A 73 -6.41 -9.59 14.39
C ALA A 73 -7.14 -9.08 15.65
N LYS A 74 -7.29 -7.76 15.78
CA LYS A 74 -8.01 -7.14 16.90
C LYS A 74 -9.49 -7.52 16.90
N ARG A 75 -10.13 -7.59 15.74
CA ARG A 75 -11.52 -8.05 15.58
C ARG A 75 -11.67 -9.48 16.08
N ILE A 76 -10.82 -10.40 15.62
CA ILE A 76 -10.84 -11.81 16.05
C ILE A 76 -10.62 -11.92 17.56
N GLN A 77 -9.68 -11.17 18.10
CA GLN A 77 -9.42 -11.14 19.55
C GLN A 77 -10.65 -10.70 20.33
N LEU A 78 -11.33 -9.63 19.90
CA LEU A 78 -12.55 -9.14 20.56
C LEU A 78 -13.70 -10.16 20.48
N VAL A 79 -13.88 -10.80 19.33
CA VAL A 79 -14.89 -11.86 19.16
C VAL A 79 -14.59 -13.04 20.09
N ASN A 80 -13.34 -13.49 20.14
CA ASN A 80 -12.94 -14.59 21.04
C ASN A 80 -13.10 -14.21 22.51
N GLN A 81 -12.75 -12.98 22.90
CA GLN A 81 -12.97 -12.50 24.27
C GLN A 81 -14.46 -12.43 24.61
N ALA A 82 -15.31 -11.95 23.69
CA ALA A 82 -16.75 -11.94 23.87
C ALA A 82 -17.33 -13.35 23.98
N ALA A 83 -16.89 -14.28 23.12
CA ALA A 83 -17.28 -15.68 23.19
C ALA A 83 -16.85 -16.31 24.52
N HIS A 84 -15.61 -16.08 24.96
CA HIS A 84 -15.15 -16.55 26.26
C HIS A 84 -15.83 -15.90 27.45
N LYS A 85 -16.53 -14.76 27.29
CA LYS A 85 -17.22 -14.08 28.40
C LYS A 85 -18.69 -14.44 28.45
N TYR A 86 -19.36 -14.49 27.30
CA TYR A 86 -20.81 -14.69 27.21
C TYR A 86 -21.19 -16.12 26.83
N PHE A 87 -20.27 -16.89 26.27
CA PHE A 87 -20.49 -18.24 25.75
C PHE A 87 -19.85 -19.32 26.63
N ILE A 88 -19.81 -19.10 27.95
CA ILE A 88 -19.36 -20.09 28.96
C ILE A 88 -20.54 -20.53 29.82
N GLY A 89 -20.54 -21.80 30.22
CA GLY A 89 -21.53 -22.37 31.13
C GLY A 89 -22.88 -22.65 30.47
N ASN A 90 -23.93 -21.96 30.90
CA ASN A 90 -25.32 -22.27 30.51
C ASN A 90 -25.55 -22.18 29.00
N ALA A 91 -24.87 -21.26 28.29
CA ALA A 91 -24.97 -21.14 26.83
C ALA A 91 -24.38 -22.34 26.08
N GLN A 92 -23.26 -22.91 26.55
CA GLN A 92 -22.67 -24.13 25.97
C GLN A 92 -23.56 -25.33 26.25
N LYS A 93 -24.12 -25.41 27.45
CA LYS A 93 -25.02 -26.50 27.83
C LYS A 93 -26.34 -26.43 27.06
N LEU A 94 -26.92 -25.25 26.90
CA LEU A 94 -28.09 -25.03 26.04
C LEU A 94 -27.77 -25.42 24.59
N ARG A 95 -26.63 -24.96 24.04
CA ARG A 95 -26.22 -25.32 22.68
C ARG A 95 -26.02 -26.83 22.52
N GLN A 96 -25.46 -27.52 23.52
CA GLN A 96 -25.34 -28.97 23.53
C GLN A 96 -26.73 -29.63 23.54
N LEU A 97 -27.67 -29.13 24.35
CA LEU A 97 -29.05 -29.63 24.39
C LEU A 97 -29.77 -29.40 23.05
N ASP A 98 -29.65 -28.22 22.46
CA ASP A 98 -30.23 -27.91 21.13
C ASP A 98 -29.67 -28.84 20.05
N VAL A 99 -28.35 -29.06 20.04
CA VAL A 99 -27.70 -29.99 19.08
C VAL A 99 -28.19 -31.41 19.32
N THR A 100 -28.36 -31.84 20.57
CA THR A 100 -28.94 -33.16 20.87
C THR A 100 -30.40 -33.25 20.44
N GLU A 101 -31.22 -32.21 20.64
CA GLU A 101 -32.62 -32.18 20.23
C GLU A 101 -32.76 -32.33 18.72
N VAL A 102 -32.01 -31.54 17.94
CA VAL A 102 -31.99 -31.63 16.47
C VAL A 102 -31.52 -33.00 16.00
N SER A 103 -30.45 -33.54 16.61
CA SER A 103 -29.90 -34.86 16.25
C SER A 103 -30.87 -36.02 16.56
N LEU A 104 -31.70 -35.86 17.58
CA LEU A 104 -32.78 -36.80 17.94
C LEU A 104 -33.99 -36.66 17.01
N LYS A 105 -34.33 -35.44 16.60
CA LYS A 105 -35.44 -35.14 15.70
C LYS A 105 -35.19 -35.68 14.27
N ASP A 106 -33.96 -35.54 13.78
CA ASP A 106 -33.58 -35.92 12.42
C ASP A 106 -33.03 -37.36 12.30
N ASN A 107 -33.22 -38.18 13.34
CA ASN A 107 -33.15 -39.65 13.30
C ASN A 107 -31.73 -40.26 13.11
N SER A 108 -30.81 -39.97 14.03
CA SER A 108 -29.54 -40.69 14.14
C SER A 108 -29.62 -41.80 15.22
N LYS A 109 -29.23 -43.03 14.88
CA LYS A 109 -29.16 -44.17 15.82
C LYS A 109 -28.38 -43.76 17.09
N VAL A 110 -29.03 -43.77 18.25
CA VAL A 110 -28.45 -43.34 19.53
C VAL A 110 -27.79 -44.53 20.24
N ILE A 111 -26.49 -44.45 20.55
CA ILE A 111 -25.80 -45.40 21.42
C ILE A 111 -25.81 -44.83 22.84
N LEU A 112 -26.53 -45.49 23.76
CA LEU A 112 -26.55 -45.16 25.17
C LEU A 112 -25.30 -45.77 25.84
N THR A 113 -24.40 -44.92 26.32
CA THR A 113 -23.27 -45.35 27.17
C THR A 113 -23.59 -45.05 28.64
N GLU A 114 -23.03 -45.81 29.59
CA GLU A 114 -23.22 -45.58 31.03
C GLU A 114 -22.86 -44.16 31.50
N LYS A 115 -22.13 -43.40 30.67
CA LYS A 115 -21.73 -42.01 30.91
C LYS A 115 -22.67 -40.97 30.27
N GLY A 116 -23.80 -41.39 29.71
CA GLY A 116 -24.83 -40.52 29.12
C GLY A 116 -24.90 -40.56 27.59
N ILE A 117 -25.76 -39.71 27.03
CA ILE A 117 -25.99 -39.56 25.59
C ILE A 117 -24.92 -38.64 25.01
N LYS A 118 -23.93 -39.21 24.32
CA LYS A 118 -23.03 -38.44 23.45
C LYS A 118 -23.51 -38.64 22.01
N PRO A 119 -24.05 -37.61 21.33
CA PRO A 119 -24.30 -37.69 19.90
C PRO A 119 -22.94 -37.72 19.19
N THR A 120 -22.42 -38.92 18.93
CA THR A 120 -21.27 -39.12 18.05
C THR A 120 -21.81 -39.38 16.66
N LEU A 121 -21.55 -38.49 15.71
CA LEU A 121 -21.85 -38.72 14.31
C LEU A 121 -20.89 -39.81 13.80
N LEU A 122 -21.35 -41.05 13.69
CA LEU A 122 -20.57 -42.14 13.11
C LEU A 122 -20.60 -42.00 11.57
N ILE A 123 -19.55 -41.43 10.99
CA ILE A 123 -19.30 -41.50 9.54
C ILE A 123 -18.47 -42.77 9.31
N GLY A 124 -19.14 -43.90 9.12
CA GLY A 124 -18.51 -45.20 8.85
C GLY A 124 -19.48 -46.38 8.98
N GLU A 125 -19.20 -47.47 8.27
CA GLU A 125 -20.01 -48.71 8.32
C GLU A 125 -19.92 -49.37 9.70
N LEU A 126 -21.07 -49.77 10.23
CA LEU A 126 -21.20 -50.48 11.51
C LEU A 126 -20.34 -51.75 11.50
N PRO A 127 -19.57 -52.04 12.57
CA PRO A 127 -18.97 -53.36 12.73
C PRO A 127 -20.11 -54.34 13.02
N ILE A 128 -20.60 -55.00 11.97
CA ILE A 128 -21.49 -56.15 12.11
C ILE A 128 -20.61 -57.28 12.67
N SER A 129 -20.75 -57.59 13.96
CA SER A 129 -20.30 -58.88 14.46
C SER A 129 -21.11 -59.96 13.75
N LYS A 130 -20.42 -60.93 13.15
CA LYS A 130 -21.00 -62.24 12.85
C LYS A 130 -21.57 -62.88 14.12
#